data_AF-A0A699ZS17-F1
#
_entry.id   AF-A0A699ZS17-F1
#
_cell.length_a   1.000
_cell.length_b   1.000
_cell.length_c   1.000
_cell.angle_alpha   90.00
_cell.angle_beta   90.00
_cell.angle_gamma   90.00
#
_symmetry.space_group_name_H-M   'P 1'
#
loop_
_entity.id
_entity.type
_entity.pdbx_description
1 polymer ?
#
loop_
_entity_poly.entity_id
_entity_poly.type
_entity_poly.pdbx_seq_one_letter_code
_entity_poly.pdbx_strand_id
1 'polypeptide(L)' 'DICSYTTISSELTPRQVVALLSGLYDRFDKLCEQHGMYKVEIVGDCWMAASGAFPRFAPREAALRAARQALDMAQ' A
#
# COMPACT_ATOMS: atom_id res chain seq x y z
N ASP A 1 -1.69 4.19 6.35
CA ASP A 1 -1.90 5.54 6.87
C ASP A 1 -0.66 6.37 6.58
N ILE A 2 -0.84 7.53 5.96
CA ILE A 2 0.27 8.44 5.64
C ILE A 2 0.35 9.42 6.79
N CYS A 3 1.38 9.27 7.64
CA CYS A 3 1.61 10.22 8.72
C CYS A 3 1.68 11.65 8.16
N SER A 4 0.94 12.56 8.79
CA SER A 4 0.84 13.98 8.41
C SER A 4 0.12 14.30 7.10
N TYR A 5 -0.71 13.39 6.57
CA TYR A 5 -1.57 13.67 5.40
C TYR A 5 -2.40 14.95 5.54
N THR A 6 -2.95 15.22 6.74
CA THR A 6 -3.73 16.44 7.02
C THR A 6 -2.89 17.72 6.87
N THR A 7 -1.63 17.69 7.28
CA THR A 7 -0.71 18.83 7.14
C THR A 7 -0.32 19.03 5.67
N ILE A 8 0.09 17.95 5.00
CA ILE A 8 0.50 17.99 3.59
C ILE A 8 -0.65 18.44 2.68
N SER A 9 -1.87 17.98 2.94
CA SER A 9 -3.05 18.39 2.18
C SER A 9 -3.50 19.83 2.43
N SER A 10 -3.07 20.45 3.54
CA SER A 10 -3.35 21.86 3.85
C SER A 10 -2.40 22.84 3.14
N GLU A 11 -1.20 22.38 2.76
CA GLU A 11 -0.16 23.21 2.12
C GLU A 11 -0.12 23.03 0.59
N LEU A 12 -0.62 21.90 0.07
CA LEU A 12 -0.60 21.56 -1.34
C LEU A 12 -1.93 21.88 -2.03
N THR A 13 -1.86 22.17 -3.33
CA THR A 13 -3.07 22.25 -4.16
C THR A 13 -3.72 20.87 -4.31
N PRO A 14 -5.04 20.77 -4.52
CA PRO A 14 -5.71 19.48 -4.72
C PRO A 14 -5.07 18.60 -5.81
N ARG A 15 -4.58 19.21 -6.90
CA ARG A 15 -3.85 18.49 -7.95
C ARG A 15 -2.53 17.89 -7.47
N GLN A 16 -1.79 18.60 -6.63
CA GLN A 16 -0.51 18.11 -6.09
C GLN A 16 -0.73 17.00 -5.07
N VAL A 17 -1.77 17.08 -4.23
CA VAL A 17 -2.14 16.02 -3.29
C VAL A 17 -2.50 14.74 -4.05
N VAL A 18 -3.32 14.84 -5.10
CA VAL A 18 -3.68 13.69 -5.93
C VAL A 18 -2.44 13.10 -6.61
N ALA A 19 -1.57 13.92 -7.19
CA ALA A 19 -0.35 13.43 -7.84
C ALA A 19 0.60 12.72 -6.85
N LEU A 20 0.72 13.22 -5.62
CA LEU A 20 1.51 12.61 -4.56
C LEU A 20 0.93 11.24 -4.16
N LEU A 21 -0.38 11.18 -3.89
CA LEU A 21 -1.07 9.94 -3.52
C LEU A 21 -0.99 8.90 -4.64
N SER A 22 -1.27 9.30 -5.88
CA SER A 22 -1.16 8.42 -7.05
C SER A 22 0.25 7.83 -7.17
N GLY A 23 1.29 8.67 -7.08
CA GLY A 23 2.67 8.17 -7.15
C GLY A 23 3.07 7.24 -6.00
N LEU A 24 2.51 7.43 -4.80
CA LEU A 24 2.72 6.53 -3.67
C LEU A 24 2.00 5.20 -3.88
N TYR A 25 0.73 5.24 -4.27
CA TYR A 25 -0.08 4.06 -4.52
C TYR A 25 0.45 3.23 -5.67
N ASP A 26 0.98 3.85 -6.73
CA ASP A 26 1.66 3.14 -7.83
C ASP A 26 2.87 2.34 -7.34
N ARG A 27 3.62 2.85 -6.35
CA ARG A 27 4.74 2.10 -5.73
C ARG A 27 4.23 0.92 -4.90
N PHE A 28 3.19 1.14 -4.10
CA PHE A 28 2.60 0.07 -3.30
C PHE A 28 1.95 -1.02 -4.13
N ASP A 29 1.32 -0.65 -5.25
CA ASP A 29 0.74 -1.60 -6.20
C ASP A 29 1.81 -2.49 -6.82
N LYS A 30 2.97 -1.93 -7.20
CA LYS A 30 4.13 -2.73 -7.67
C LYS A 30 4.65 -3.69 -6.61
N LEU A 31 4.77 -3.25 -5.36
CA LEU A 31 5.17 -4.13 -4.25
C LEU A 31 4.13 -5.23 -4.01
N CYS A 32 2.85 -4.91 -4.13
CA CYS A 32 1.75 -5.87 -4.00
C CYS A 32 1.88 -6.99 -5.04
N GLU A 33 2.14 -6.65 -6.30
CA GLU A 33 2.36 -7.62 -7.37
C GLU A 33 3.61 -8.48 -7.13
N GLN A 34 4.73 -7.84 -6.72
CA GLN A 34 6.00 -8.54 -6.43
C GLN A 34 5.87 -9.56 -5.30
N HIS A 35 5.17 -9.20 -4.22
CA HIS A 35 4.99 -10.10 -3.08
C HIS A 35 3.83 -11.09 -3.27
N GLY A 36 3.03 -10.95 -4.32
CA GLY A 36 1.91 -11.83 -4.63
C GLY A 36 0.70 -11.60 -3.72
N MET A 37 0.50 -10.35 -3.32
CA MET A 37 -0.51 -9.89 -2.38
C MET A 37 -1.75 -9.42 -3.14
N TYR A 38 -2.92 -9.48 -2.51
CA TYR A 38 -4.17 -9.02 -3.10
C TYR A 38 -4.49 -7.61 -2.63
N LYS A 39 -4.46 -6.64 -3.54
CA LYS A 39 -4.95 -5.30 -3.27
C LYS A 39 -6.45 -5.36 -3.01
N VAL A 40 -6.87 -4.86 -1.85
CA VAL A 40 -8.29 -4.86 -1.47
C VAL A 40 -8.93 -3.60 -2.02
N GLU A 41 -8.69 -2.46 -1.40
CA GLU A 41 -9.27 -1.16 -1.76
C GLU A 41 -8.41 -0.02 -1.21
N ILE A 42 -8.68 1.20 -1.68
CA ILE A 42 -8.13 2.44 -1.13
C ILE A 42 -9.26 3.19 -0.43
N VAL A 43 -9.08 3.53 0.84
CA VAL A 43 -10.06 4.32 1.62
C VAL A 43 -9.38 5.59 2.09
N GLY A 44 -9.57 6.69 1.34
CA GLY A 44 -8.92 7.98 1.63
C GLY A 44 -7.39 7.91 1.45
N ASP A 45 -6.66 8.13 2.54
CA ASP A 45 -5.20 8.04 2.66
C ASP A 45 -4.70 6.64 3.07
N CYS A 46 -5.62 5.70 3.26
CA CYS A 46 -5.32 4.32 3.63
C CYS A 46 -5.31 3.42 2.40
N TRP A 47 -4.16 2.78 2.17
CA TRP A 47 -3.98 1.72 1.17
C TRP A 47 -3.98 0.35 1.87
N MET A 48 -4.79 -0.60 1.37
CA MET A 48 -4.99 -1.90 2.01
C MET A 48 -4.77 -3.07 1.04
N ALA A 49 -4.00 -4.06 1.49
CA ALA A 49 -3.79 -5.34 0.80
C ALA A 49 -3.81 -6.51 1.78
N ALA A 50 -4.14 -7.70 1.27
CA ALA A 50 -4.27 -8.94 2.03
C ALA A 50 -3.41 -10.07 1.44
N SER A 51 -2.87 -10.91 2.34
CA SER A 51 -2.18 -12.15 1.98
C SER A 51 -3.02 -13.36 2.35
N GLY A 52 -2.93 -14.45 1.58
CA GLY A 52 -3.62 -15.70 1.89
C GLY A 52 -5.13 -15.67 1.67
N ALA A 53 -5.68 -14.58 1.10
CA ALA A 53 -7.09 -14.49 0.70
C ALA A 53 -7.47 -15.52 -0.37
N PHE A 54 -6.51 -15.90 -1.22
CA PHE A 54 -6.60 -17.02 -2.15
C PHE A 54 -5.59 -18.09 -1.76
N PRO A 55 -5.90 -19.39 -1.91
CA PRO A 55 -5.02 -20.50 -1.53
C PRO A 55 -3.87 -20.68 -2.53
N ARG A 56 -3.14 -19.61 -2.82
CA ARG A 56 -1.98 -19.58 -3.74
C ARG A 56 -0.68 -19.95 -3.04
N PHE A 57 -0.58 -19.70 -1.73
CA PHE A 57 0.60 -19.98 -0.90
C PHE A 57 0.16 -20.61 0.43
N ALA A 58 1.05 -21.39 1.04
CA ALA A 58 0.81 -21.93 2.39
C ALA A 58 0.67 -20.79 3.41
N PRO A 59 -0.12 -20.94 4.50
CA PRO A 59 -0.38 -19.85 5.45
C PRO A 59 0.89 -19.17 6.01
N ARG A 60 1.93 -19.97 6.30
CA ARG A 60 3.22 -19.46 6.76
C ARG A 60 3.92 -18.59 5.72
N GLU A 61 3.90 -19.01 4.45
CA GLU A 61 4.51 -18.26 3.36
C GLU A 61 3.72 -16.97 3.07
N ALA A 62 2.39 -17.05 3.08
CA ALA A 62 1.52 -15.88 2.96
C ALA A 62 1.83 -14.82 4.04
N ALA A 63 1.98 -15.23 5.29
CA ALA A 63 2.35 -14.33 6.39
C ALA A 63 3.74 -13.70 6.20
N LEU A 64 4.74 -14.48 5.76
CA LEU A 64 6.08 -13.98 5.48
C LEU A 64 6.10 -12.95 4.34
N ARG A 65 5.31 -13.16 3.29
CA ARG A 65 5.16 -12.22 2.18
C ARG A 65 4.54 -10.91 2.63
N ALA A 66 3.51 -10.96 3.47
CA ALA A 66 2.90 -9.76 4.05
C ALA A 66 3.91 -8.96 4.89
N ALA A 67 4.70 -9.63 5.73
CA ALA A 67 5.73 -8.98 6.54
C ALA A 67 6.84 -8.35 5.68
N ARG A 68 7.26 -9.03 4.60
CA ARG A 68 8.27 -8.51 3.65
C ARG A 68 7.75 -7.29 2.89
N GLN A 69 6.52 -7.34 2.39
CA GLN A 69 5.92 -6.18 1.75
C GLN A 69 5.87 -4.98 2.72
N ALA A 70 5.45 -5.20 3.97
CA ALA A 70 5.42 -4.13 4.97
C ALA A 70 6.80 -3.52 5.24
N LEU A 71 7.85 -4.34 5.24
CA LEU A 71 9.24 -3.88 5.36
C LEU A 71 9.66 -3.05 4.14
N ASP A 72 9.38 -3.51 2.92
CA ASP A 72 9.73 -2.83 1.68
C ASP A 72 8.93 -1.53 1.48
N MET A 73 7.70 -1.45 2.01
CA MET A 73 6.89 -0.22 2.02
C MET A 73 7.45 0.86 2.94
N ALA A 74 8.24 0.49 3.95
CA ALA A 74 8.86 1.40 4.90
C ALA A 74 10.25 1.91 4.47
N GLN A 75 10.81 1.36 3.39
CA GLN A 75 12.09 1.75 2.79
C GLN A 75 11.90 2.80 1.70
#